data_AF-A0A849PJI1-F1
#
_entry.id   AF-A0A849PJI1-F1
#
_cell.length_a   1.000
_cell.length_b   1.000
_cell.length_c   1.000
_cell.angle_alpha   90.00
_cell.angle_beta   90.00
_cell.angle_gamma   90.00
#
_symmetry.space_group_name_H-M   'P 1'
#
loop_
_entity.id
_entity.type
_entity.pdbx_description
1 polymer ?
#
loop_
_entity_poly.entity_id
_entity_poly.type
_entity_poly.pdbx_seq_one_letter_code
_entity_poly.pdbx_strand_id
1 'polypeptide(L)'
;MEIPLLNDIVIIFGLSIAVLFIFHLIRVPAIVGFLLTGILAGPHGLGLIKAVHQVEILAEIGVVLLLFAIGLEFSLNRMVQIKRSILLGGSLQVLLTIVAVFFISTQIGLTSDE
;
A
#
# COMPACT_ATOMS: atom_id res chain seq x y z
N MET A 1 -6.07 -30.92 -11.88
CA MET A 1 -6.96 -29.74 -11.81
C MET A 1 -6.09 -28.55 -11.48
N GLU A 2 -5.85 -27.68 -12.47
CA GLU A 2 -5.08 -26.47 -12.26
C GLU A 2 -5.98 -25.47 -11.51
N ILE A 3 -5.69 -25.20 -10.24
CA ILE A 3 -6.28 -24.08 -9.50
C ILE A 3 -5.19 -23.00 -9.42
N PRO A 4 -4.93 -22.27 -10.52
CA PRO A 4 -3.82 -21.31 -10.59
C PRO A 4 -3.91 -20.26 -9.48
N LEU A 5 -5.12 -19.82 -9.13
CA LEU A 5 -5.35 -18.85 -8.05
C LEU A 5 -4.91 -19.36 -6.67
N LEU A 6 -5.21 -20.61 -6.32
CA LEU A 6 -4.85 -21.16 -5.02
C LEU A 6 -3.33 -21.27 -4.90
N ASN A 7 -2.67 -21.75 -5.96
CA ASN A 7 -1.22 -21.83 -6.01
C ASN A 7 -0.58 -20.44 -5.86
N ASP A 8 -1.11 -19.43 -6.55
CA ASP A 8 -0.60 -18.07 -6.48
C ASP A 8 -0.77 -17.46 -5.09
N ILE A 9 -1.91 -17.69 -4.42
CA ILE A 9 -2.13 -17.25 -3.03
C ILE A 9 -1.12 -17.91 -2.08
N VAL A 10 -0.87 -19.21 -2.23
CA VAL A 10 0.11 -19.95 -1.42
C VAL A 10 1.52 -19.38 -1.64
N ILE A 11 1.89 -19.09 -2.89
CA ILE A 11 3.17 -18.46 -3.23
C ILE A 11 3.27 -17.07 -2.59
N ILE A 12 2.25 -16.23 -2.74
CA ILE A 12 2.24 -14.87 -2.19
C ILE A 12 2.40 -14.90 -0.67
N PHE A 13 1.62 -15.72 0.03
CA PHE A 13 1.71 -15.82 1.49
C PHE A 13 3.03 -16.46 1.95
N GLY A 14 3.50 -17.51 1.27
CA GLY A 14 4.78 -18.15 1.57
C GLY A 14 5.96 -17.19 1.42
N LEU A 15 6.02 -16.47 0.30
CA LEU A 15 7.04 -15.44 0.06
C LEU A 15 6.91 -14.28 1.07
N SER A 16 5.68 -13.85 1.37
CA SER A 16 5.43 -12.78 2.34
C SER A 16 6.02 -13.14 3.70
N ILE A 17 5.84 -14.38 4.18
CA ILE A 17 6.42 -14.84 5.44
C ILE A 17 7.95 -14.72 5.43
N ALA A 18 8.59 -15.19 4.35
CA ALA A 18 10.05 -15.13 4.23
C ALA A 18 10.57 -13.68 4.19
N VAL A 19 9.98 -12.82 3.36
CA VAL A 19 10.37 -11.41 3.22
C VAL A 19 10.12 -10.65 4.51
N LEU A 20 8.94 -10.82 5.13
CA LEU A 20 8.60 -10.17 6.39
C LEU A 20 9.50 -10.62 7.53
N PHE A 21 9.88 -11.89 7.59
CA PHE A 21 10.80 -12.38 8.60
C PHE A 21 12.17 -11.67 8.51
N ILE A 22 12.70 -11.54 7.29
CA ILE A 22 13.94 -10.79 7.03
C ILE A 22 13.76 -9.32 7.41
N PHE A 23 12.66 -8.71 7.00
CA PHE A 23 12.38 -7.28 7.21
C PHE A 23 12.14 -6.94 8.68
N HIS A 24 11.54 -7.87 9.43
CA HIS A 24 11.40 -7.78 10.86
C HIS A 24 12.77 -7.75 11.56
N LEU A 25 13.72 -8.57 11.10
CA LEU A 25 15.08 -8.60 11.66
C LEU A 25 15.82 -7.28 11.48
N ILE A 26 15.65 -6.63 10.33
CA ILE A 26 16.24 -5.31 10.03
C ILE A 26 15.37 -4.12 10.49
N ARG A 27 14.29 -4.37 11.24
CA ARG A 27 13.36 -3.36 11.80
C ARG A 27 12.73 -2.43 10.76
N VAL A 28 12.45 -2.95 9.57
CA VAL A 28 11.73 -2.21 8.53
C VAL A 28 10.21 -2.41 8.71
N PRO A 29 9.36 -1.39 8.46
CA PRO A 29 7.92 -1.53 8.53
C PRO A 29 7.39 -2.65 7.62
N ALA A 30 6.47 -3.46 8.14
CA ALA A 30 5.94 -4.64 7.44
C ALA A 30 5.32 -4.30 6.07
N ILE A 31 4.69 -3.12 5.94
CA ILE A 31 4.09 -2.66 4.68
C ILE A 31 5.11 -2.65 3.52
N VAL A 32 6.37 -2.30 3.80
CA VAL A 32 7.44 -2.30 2.79
C VAL A 32 7.78 -3.73 2.37
N GLY A 33 7.78 -4.68 3.31
CA GLY A 33 7.98 -6.09 3.01
C GLY A 33 6.87 -6.69 2.15
N PHE A 34 5.61 -6.33 2.40
CA PHE A 34 4.48 -6.73 1.56
C PHE A 34 4.61 -6.18 0.13
N LEU A 35 4.96 -4.90 -0.02
CA LEU A 35 5.20 -4.29 -1.34
C LEU A 35 6.33 -4.99 -2.09
N LEU A 36 7.45 -5.27 -1.42
CA LEU A 36 8.56 -6.00 -2.04
C LEU A 36 8.19 -7.42 -2.42
N THR A 37 7.38 -8.10 -1.61
CA THR A 37 6.86 -9.41 -1.96
C THR A 37 6.05 -9.36 -3.25
N GLY A 38 5.18 -8.36 -3.41
CA GLY A 38 4.42 -8.14 -4.64
C GLY A 38 5.32 -7.86 -5.85
N ILE A 39 6.34 -7.02 -5.69
CA ILE A 39 7.33 -6.72 -6.74
C ILE A 39 8.08 -8.00 -7.16
N LEU A 40 8.51 -8.82 -6.18
CA LEU A 40 9.26 -10.05 -6.43
C LEU A 40 8.37 -11.14 -7.03
N ALA A 41 7.15 -11.33 -6.54
CA ALA A 41 6.25 -12.40 -6.98
C ALA A 41 5.54 -12.07 -8.31
N GLY A 42 5.36 -10.77 -8.61
CA GLY A 42 4.66 -10.28 -9.77
C GLY A 42 5.35 -10.57 -11.11
N PRO A 43 4.67 -10.28 -12.23
CA PRO A 43 5.14 -10.60 -13.59
C PRO A 43 6.45 -9.89 -13.98
N HIS A 44 6.71 -8.72 -13.41
CA HIS A 44 7.96 -7.97 -13.63
C HIS A 44 9.12 -8.40 -12.71
N GLY A 45 8.85 -9.20 -11.68
CA GLY A 45 9.85 -9.77 -10.79
C GLY A 45 10.27 -11.17 -11.25
N LEU A 46 9.94 -12.18 -10.45
CA LEU A 46 10.21 -13.59 -10.71
C LEU A 46 9.13 -14.26 -11.56
N GLY A 47 8.01 -13.58 -11.85
CA GLY A 47 6.93 -14.11 -12.69
C GLY A 47 6.25 -15.35 -12.12
N LEU A 48 6.15 -15.45 -10.79
CA LEU A 48 5.63 -16.63 -10.10
C LEU A 48 4.10 -16.69 -10.11
N ILE A 49 3.45 -15.53 -10.20
CA ILE A 49 1.98 -15.39 -10.23
C ILE A 49 1.49 -15.50 -11.68
N LYS A 50 0.53 -16.39 -11.92
CA LYS A 50 -0.06 -16.61 -13.25
C LYS A 50 -1.44 -15.96 -13.40
N ALA A 51 -2.22 -15.95 -12.33
CA ALA A 51 -3.58 -15.43 -12.25
C ALA A 51 -3.59 -13.97 -11.72
N VAL A 52 -2.80 -13.09 -12.35
CA VAL A 52 -2.59 -11.70 -11.87
C VAL A 52 -3.91 -10.95 -11.70
N HIS A 53 -4.81 -11.04 -12.68
CA HIS A 53 -6.10 -10.35 -12.63
C HIS A 53 -7.00 -10.84 -11.48
N GLN A 54 -6.99 -12.14 -11.18
CA GLN A 54 -7.77 -12.71 -10.09
C GLN A 54 -7.19 -12.32 -8.72
N VAL A 55 -5.86 -12.26 -8.62
CA VAL A 55 -5.17 -11.76 -7.42
C VAL A 55 -5.47 -10.28 -7.19
N GLU A 56 -5.54 -9.47 -8.26
CA GLU A 56 -5.91 -8.05 -8.20
C GLU A 56 -7.33 -7.85 -7.65
N ILE A 57 -8.32 -8.58 -8.20
CA ILE A 57 -9.70 -8.53 -7.68
C ILE A 57 -9.76 -8.91 -6.19
N LEU A 58 -9.01 -9.94 -5.78
CA LEU A 58 -8.95 -10.35 -4.39
C LEU A 58 -8.30 -9.28 -3.49
N ALA A 59 -7.26 -8.60 -3.99
CA ALA A 59 -6.59 -7.51 -3.31
C ALA A 59 -7.51 -6.29 -3.15
N GLU A 60 -8.30 -5.94 -4.17
CA GLU A 60 -9.30 -4.88 -4.06
C GLU A 60 -10.32 -5.18 -2.95
N ILE A 61 -10.85 -6.41 -2.91
CA ILE A 61 -11.74 -6.84 -1.83
C ILE A 61 -11.04 -6.72 -0.46
N GLY A 62 -9.79 -7.17 -0.37
CA GLY A 62 -8.98 -7.04 0.85
C GLY A 62 -8.80 -5.59 1.30
N VAL A 63 -8.52 -4.66 0.38
CA VAL A 63 -8.39 -3.22 0.67
C VAL A 63 -9.71 -2.63 1.12
N VAL A 64 -10.82 -2.99 0.47
CA VAL A 64 -12.17 -2.54 0.88
C VAL A 64 -12.48 -3.02 2.30
N LEU A 65 -12.23 -4.30 2.60
CA LEU A 65 -12.42 -4.86 3.95
C LEU A 65 -11.52 -4.18 4.99
N LEU A 66 -10.26 -3.88 4.63
CA LEU A 66 -9.32 -3.18 5.50
C LEU A 66 -9.80 -1.76 5.80
N LEU A 67 -10.17 -0.99 4.78
CA LEU A 67 -10.69 0.37 4.95
C LEU A 67 -12.00 0.39 5.74
N PHE A 68 -12.85 -0.62 5.54
CA PHE A 68 -14.06 -0.81 6.34
C PHE A 68 -13.74 -1.07 7.82
N ALA A 69 -12.82 -2.00 8.11
CA ALA A 69 -12.39 -2.30 9.47
C ALA A 69 -11.79 -1.08 10.17
N ILE A 70 -10.92 -0.34 9.46
CA ILE A 70 -10.38 0.94 9.93
C ILE A 70 -11.53 1.91 10.26
N GLY A 71 -12.54 2.00 9.38
CA GLY A 71 -13.74 2.81 9.59
C GLY A 71 -14.53 2.43 10.84
N LEU A 72 -14.64 1.14 11.17
CA LEU A 72 -15.31 0.67 12.39
C LEU A 72 -14.52 0.99 13.67
N GLU A 73 -13.18 1.01 13.60
CA GLU A 73 -12.32 1.36 14.72
C GLU A 73 -12.33 2.89 15.01
N PHE A 74 -12.69 3.71 14.02
CA PHE A 74 -12.81 5.16 14.18
C PHE A 74 -14.05 5.56 14.99
N SER A 75 -13.81 6.12 16.18
CA SER A 75 -14.86 6.78 16.96
C SER A 75 -15.22 8.15 16.38
N LEU A 76 -16.47 8.32 15.93
CA LEU A 76 -16.98 9.61 15.47
C LEU A 76 -16.87 10.71 16.55
N ASN A 77 -17.15 10.37 17.81
CA ASN A 77 -17.01 11.32 18.92
C ASN A 77 -15.57 11.82 19.07
N ARG A 78 -14.58 10.93 18.95
CA ARG A 78 -13.17 11.32 19.00
C ARG A 78 -12.80 12.19 17.79
N MET A 79 -13.29 11.85 16.59
CA MET A 79 -13.07 12.61 15.37
C MET A 79 -13.60 14.05 15.48
N VAL A 80 -14.79 14.24 16.07
CA VAL A 80 -15.37 15.58 16.30
C VAL A 80 -14.53 16.40 17.28
N GLN A 81 -13.94 15.79 18.32
CA GLN A 81 -13.08 16.50 19.27
C GLN A 81 -11.81 17.04 18.62
N ILE A 82 -11.21 16.29 17.69
CA ILE A 82 -9.99 16.69 16.99
C ILE A 82 -10.26 17.32 15.61
N LYS A 83 -11.53 17.60 15.26
CA LYS A 83 -11.95 18.05 13.92
C LYS A 83 -11.19 19.28 13.43
N ARG A 84 -10.91 20.24 14.32
CA ARG A 84 -10.21 21.48 13.95
C ARG A 84 -8.74 21.21 13.62
N SER A 85 -8.11 20.29 14.37
CA SER A 85 -6.73 19.89 14.12
C SER A 85 -6.61 19.07 12.82
N ILE A 86 -7.52 18.13 12.59
CA ILE A 86 -7.56 17.36 11.32
C ILE A 86 -7.85 18.27 10.13
N LEU A 87 -8.90 19.10 10.21
CA LEU A 87 -9.32 19.92 9.06
C LEU A 87 -8.32 21.04 8.75
N LEU A 88 -7.80 21.76 9.75
CA LEU A 88 -6.84 22.83 9.49
C LEU A 88 -5.42 22.30 9.35
N GLY A 89 -4.96 21.50 10.32
CA GLY A 89 -3.61 20.96 10.33
C GLY A 89 -3.38 19.97 9.21
N GLY A 90 -4.31 19.03 8.99
CA GLY A 90 -4.23 18.06 7.90
C GLY A 90 -4.31 18.73 6.52
N SER A 91 -5.26 19.64 6.29
CA SER A 91 -5.35 20.35 5.00
C SER A 91 -4.12 21.22 4.74
N LEU A 92 -3.63 21.94 5.76
CA LEU A 92 -2.42 22.76 5.63
C LEU A 92 -1.19 21.89 5.37
N GLN A 93 -1.05 20.75 6.05
CA GLN A 93 0.02 19.79 5.82
C GLN A 93 0.00 19.27 4.38
N VAL A 94 -1.16 18.84 3.89
CA VAL A 94 -1.32 18.34 2.52
C VAL A 94 -0.97 19.43 1.52
N LEU A 95 -1.50 20.64 1.70
CA LEU A 95 -1.21 21.78 0.83
C LEU A 95 0.29 22.12 0.79
N LEU A 96 0.93 22.20 1.95
CA LEU A 96 2.37 22.49 2.04
C LEU A 96 3.21 21.37 1.41
N THR A 97 2.81 20.11 1.59
CA THR A 97 3.50 18.97 0.98
C THR A 97 3.37 19.04 -0.54
N ILE A 98 2.18 19.33 -1.07
CA ILE A 98 1.95 19.52 -2.51
C ILE A 98 2.83 20.64 -3.05
N VAL A 99 2.82 21.82 -2.42
CA VAL A 99 3.62 22.98 -2.85
C VAL A 99 5.11 22.68 -2.82
N ALA A 100 5.59 22.05 -1.74
CA ALA A 100 7.01 21.70 -1.59
C ALA A 100 7.44 20.69 -2.66
N VAL A 101 6.66 19.62 -2.86
CA VAL A 101 6.95 18.59 -3.87
C VAL A 101 6.88 19.19 -5.27
N PHE A 102 5.90 20.05 -5.57
CA PHE A 102 5.80 20.75 -6.85
C PHE A 102 7.05 21.58 -7.13
N PHE A 103 7.49 22.40 -6.16
CA PHE A 103 8.68 23.25 -6.31
C PHE A 103 9.97 22.42 -6.46
N ILE A 104 10.10 21.32 -5.73
CA ILE A 104 11.25 20.41 -5.87
C ILE A 104 11.23 19.75 -7.25
N SER A 105 10.05 19.30 -7.71
CA SER A 105 9.88 18.64 -9.01
C SER A 105 10.28 19.56 -10.17
N THR A 106 9.87 20.84 -10.14
CA THR A 106 10.25 21.80 -11.18
C THR A 106 11.75 22.11 -11.18
N GLN A 107 12.38 22.19 -10.01
CA GLN A 107 13.84 22.41 -9.89
C GLN A 107 14.67 21.20 -10.36
N ILE A 108 14.15 19.98 -10.23
CA ILE A 108 14.78 18.75 -10.76
C ILE A 108 14.57 18.63 -12.27
N GLY A 109 13.79 19.53 -12.89
CA GLY A 109 13.52 19.50 -14.33
C GLY A 109 12.47 18.46 -14.73
N LEU A 110 11.72 17.91 -13.76
CA LEU A 110 10.53 17.09 -14.00
C LEU A 110 9.33 17.96 -14.40
N THR A 111 9.58 19.01 -15.19
CA THR A 111 8.52 19.84 -15.75
C THR A 111 7.81 18.97 -16.78
N SER A 112 6.50 18.83 -16.63
CA SER A 112 5.63 18.03 -17.47
C SER A 112 5.92 18.28 -18.95
N ASP A 113 6.68 17.40 -19.60
CA ASP A 113 6.83 17.31 -21.05
C ASP A 113 5.66 16.49 -21.67
N GLU A 114 4.46 16.61 -21.07
CA GLU A 114 3.16 16.15 -21.61
C GLU A 114 2.12 17.27 -21.51
#